data_AF-A0A0J9RL95-F1
#
_entry.id   AF-A0A0J9RL95-F1
#
_cell.length_a   1.000
_cell.length_b   1.000
_cell.length_c   1.000
_cell.angle_alpha   90.00
_cell.angle_beta   90.00
_cell.angle_gamma   90.00
#
_symmetry.space_group_name_H-M   'P 1'
#
loop_
_entity.id
_entity.type
_entity.pdbx_description
1 polymer ?
#
loop_
_entity_poly.entity_id
_entity_poly.type
_entity_poly.pdbx_seq_one_letter_code
_entity_poly.pdbx_strand_id
1 'polypeptide(L)'
;MKTLFVLRISTVILVVLVIQKSYADILECDYFDTVDISAAQKLQNGSYLFEGLLVPAILTGEYDFRILPDDSKQKVASHIRGCVCKLKPCVRFCCPHDHIMDNGVCNDNMSEEELTELDPFLNVTLDDGSVSRRHFKNELIVQWDLPMPCDGMFYLDNREEQDQYTLFENGTFFRHFDRVTLSKREYCLQHLTFADGNATSIRIAPHNCLIVPSITGQTVVMITSLICMVLTIAVYLFVKKLQNLHGKCFICYMVCLFMGYLFLLFDLWQISISFCKPAGVLGYFFVMAAFLWLSVISLHLWNTFRGSSHKASRFFSEHRFLAYNTYAWGMSMVLTGITVLADNVVEDQDWNPRVGEEGHCWIYSGSSLVSHALLLRSNGISYCL
;
A
#
# COMPACT_ATOMS: atom_id res chain seq x y z
N MET A 1 -8.11 -18.44 -54.79
CA MET A 1 -7.19 -19.39 -54.11
C MET A 1 -6.50 -18.78 -52.88
N LYS A 2 -6.01 -17.53 -52.93
CA LYS A 2 -5.37 -16.87 -51.77
C LYS A 2 -6.30 -16.62 -50.57
N THR A 3 -7.58 -16.28 -50.80
CA THR A 3 -8.55 -15.97 -49.73
C THR A 3 -8.97 -17.20 -48.91
N LEU A 4 -9.03 -18.38 -49.53
CA LEU A 4 -9.38 -19.63 -48.85
C LEU A 4 -8.25 -20.14 -47.93
N PHE A 5 -7.00 -19.80 -48.27
CA PHE A 5 -5.81 -20.16 -47.50
C PHE A 5 -5.68 -19.31 -46.24
N VAL A 6 -5.98 -18.01 -46.32
CA VAL A 6 -5.99 -17.08 -45.17
C VAL A 6 -7.08 -17.46 -44.17
N LEU A 7 -8.27 -17.87 -44.65
CA LEU A 7 -9.37 -18.29 -43.77
C LEU A 7 -9.01 -19.56 -42.98
N ARG A 8 -8.36 -20.55 -43.64
CA ARG A 8 -7.89 -21.78 -42.98
C ARG A 8 -6.81 -21.51 -41.93
N ILE A 9 -5.87 -20.61 -42.22
CA ILE A 9 -4.83 -20.22 -41.25
C ILE A 9 -5.45 -19.50 -40.06
N SER A 10 -6.41 -18.58 -40.30
CA SER A 10 -7.09 -17.87 -39.22
C SER A 10 -7.88 -18.82 -38.31
N THR A 11 -8.59 -19.82 -38.88
CA THR A 11 -9.28 -20.84 -38.09
C THR A 11 -8.32 -21.75 -37.32
N VAL A 12 -7.17 -22.11 -37.90
CA VAL A 12 -6.16 -22.93 -37.21
C VAL A 12 -5.50 -22.14 -36.09
N ILE A 13 -5.20 -20.85 -36.28
CA ILE A 13 -4.66 -19.98 -35.22
C ILE A 13 -5.69 -19.79 -34.10
N LEU A 14 -6.97 -19.59 -34.42
CA LEU A 14 -8.04 -19.51 -33.41
C LEU A 14 -8.19 -20.82 -32.63
N VAL A 15 -8.13 -21.96 -33.31
CA VAL A 15 -8.16 -23.28 -32.66
C VAL A 15 -6.91 -23.52 -31.81
N VAL A 16 -5.73 -23.12 -32.27
CA VAL A 16 -4.47 -23.23 -31.50
C VAL A 16 -4.44 -22.29 -30.31
N LEU A 17 -4.98 -21.06 -30.42
CA LEU A 17 -5.14 -20.12 -29.31
C LEU A 17 -6.18 -20.62 -28.29
N VAL A 18 -7.23 -21.30 -28.73
CA VAL A 18 -8.20 -21.96 -27.85
C VAL A 18 -7.59 -23.21 -27.18
N ILE A 19 -6.69 -23.92 -27.85
CA ILE A 19 -5.95 -25.08 -27.30
C ILE A 19 -4.81 -24.66 -26.36
N GLN A 20 -4.36 -23.39 -26.40
CA GLN A 20 -3.41 -22.84 -25.43
C GLN A 20 -4.03 -22.45 -24.08
N LYS A 21 -5.34 -22.64 -23.87
CA LYS A 21 -5.87 -22.76 -22.51
C LYS A 21 -5.30 -24.05 -21.91
N SER A 22 -4.25 -23.90 -21.12
CA SER A 22 -3.70 -24.95 -20.26
C SER A 22 -4.85 -25.69 -19.57
N TYR A 23 -4.97 -26.99 -19.84
CA TYR A 23 -5.95 -27.92 -19.23
C TYR A 23 -5.78 -28.11 -17.70
N ALA A 24 -4.99 -27.25 -17.05
CA ALA A 24 -4.54 -27.37 -15.66
C ALA A 24 -5.31 -26.48 -14.67
N ASP A 25 -6.40 -25.83 -15.11
CA ASP A 25 -7.22 -24.96 -14.26
C ASP A 25 -8.64 -25.53 -14.12
N ILE A 26 -9.14 -25.65 -12.89
CA ILE A 26 -10.52 -26.07 -12.61
C ILE A 26 -11.48 -25.04 -13.24
N LEU A 27 -12.44 -25.51 -14.03
CA LEU A 27 -13.36 -24.63 -14.75
C LEU A 27 -14.14 -23.73 -13.79
N GLU A 28 -14.07 -22.41 -14.02
CA GLU A 28 -14.77 -21.38 -13.24
C GLU A 28 -14.41 -21.34 -11.73
N CYS A 29 -13.26 -21.84 -11.30
CA CYS A 29 -12.80 -21.74 -9.91
C CYS A 29 -11.61 -20.78 -9.79
N ASP A 30 -11.68 -19.82 -8.85
CA ASP A 30 -10.51 -19.01 -8.51
C ASP A 30 -9.46 -19.87 -7.79
N TYR A 31 -8.17 -19.64 -8.04
CA TYR A 31 -7.10 -20.40 -7.38
C TYR A 31 -7.19 -20.31 -5.85
N PHE A 32 -7.58 -19.17 -5.30
CA PHE A 32 -7.71 -18.96 -3.86
C PHE A 32 -9.01 -19.55 -3.29
N ASP A 33 -9.86 -20.16 -4.11
CA ASP A 33 -10.98 -21.03 -3.73
C ASP A 33 -10.62 -22.53 -3.70
N THR A 34 -9.35 -22.86 -3.99
CA THR A 34 -8.87 -24.24 -4.03
C THR A 34 -8.06 -24.62 -2.79
N VAL A 35 -7.91 -25.92 -2.56
CA VAL A 35 -7.02 -26.53 -1.56
C VAL A 35 -6.29 -27.71 -2.20
N ASP A 36 -5.05 -27.97 -1.78
CA ASP A 36 -4.33 -29.19 -2.13
C ASP A 36 -5.04 -30.43 -1.56
N ILE A 37 -5.52 -31.31 -2.45
CA ILE A 37 -6.22 -32.55 -2.10
C ILE A 37 -5.39 -33.79 -2.46
N SER A 38 -4.07 -33.64 -2.61
CA SER A 38 -3.18 -34.75 -2.99
C SER A 38 -3.14 -35.87 -1.95
N ALA A 39 -3.41 -35.55 -0.68
CA ALA A 39 -3.55 -36.52 0.40
C ALA A 39 -4.98 -37.11 0.53
N ALA A 40 -5.96 -36.64 -0.25
CA ALA A 40 -7.34 -37.08 -0.17
C ALA A 40 -7.54 -38.47 -0.78
N GLN A 41 -8.54 -39.21 -0.28
CA GLN A 41 -8.85 -40.54 -0.81
C GLN A 41 -9.57 -40.41 -2.16
N LYS A 42 -8.96 -40.92 -3.24
CA LYS A 42 -9.60 -40.99 -4.55
C LYS A 42 -10.60 -42.15 -4.61
N LEU A 43 -11.83 -41.85 -5.02
CA LEU A 43 -12.93 -42.81 -5.16
C LEU A 43 -13.00 -43.39 -6.58
N GLN A 44 -13.66 -44.54 -6.74
CA GLN A 44 -13.74 -45.27 -8.01
C GLN A 44 -14.43 -44.47 -9.13
N ASN A 45 -15.37 -43.59 -8.78
CA ASN A 45 -16.06 -42.71 -9.73
C ASN A 45 -15.23 -41.47 -10.14
N GLY A 46 -13.97 -41.38 -9.69
CA GLY A 46 -13.07 -40.26 -9.96
C GLY A 46 -13.20 -39.07 -9.02
N SER A 47 -14.18 -39.06 -8.10
CA SER A 47 -14.29 -38.03 -7.05
C SER A 47 -13.29 -38.27 -5.92
N TYR A 48 -13.14 -37.29 -5.03
CA TYR A 48 -12.20 -37.35 -3.90
C TYR A 48 -12.93 -37.18 -2.58
N LEU A 49 -12.45 -37.83 -1.52
CA LEU A 49 -12.92 -37.63 -0.16
C LEU A 49 -11.82 -36.93 0.64
N PHE A 50 -12.02 -35.65 0.92
CA PHE A 50 -11.09 -34.76 1.62
C PHE A 50 -11.69 -34.35 2.96
N GLU A 51 -11.09 -34.76 4.08
CA GLU A 51 -11.57 -34.44 5.44
C GLU A 51 -13.08 -34.72 5.66
N GLY A 52 -13.59 -35.81 5.07
CA GLY A 52 -15.01 -36.18 5.12
C GLY A 52 -15.92 -35.41 4.14
N LEU A 53 -15.40 -34.42 3.42
CA LEU A 53 -16.08 -33.75 2.32
C LEU A 53 -15.89 -34.49 1.00
N LEU A 54 -17.00 -34.79 0.33
CA LEU A 54 -16.99 -35.34 -1.03
C LEU A 54 -16.74 -34.22 -2.04
N VAL A 55 -15.60 -34.27 -2.73
CA VAL A 55 -15.21 -33.31 -3.79
C VAL A 55 -15.47 -33.97 -5.16
N PRO A 56 -16.48 -33.50 -5.93
CA PRO A 56 -16.77 -34.02 -7.26
C PRO A 56 -15.58 -33.89 -8.21
N ALA A 57 -15.38 -34.87 -9.10
CA ALA A 57 -14.26 -34.87 -10.06
C ALA A 57 -14.20 -33.59 -10.93
N ILE A 58 -15.37 -33.00 -11.25
CA ILE A 58 -15.48 -31.75 -12.02
C ILE A 58 -14.91 -30.53 -11.28
N LEU A 59 -14.83 -30.58 -9.95
CA LEU A 59 -14.23 -29.55 -9.10
C LEU A 59 -12.79 -29.89 -8.70
N THR A 60 -12.13 -30.81 -9.41
CA THR A 60 -10.72 -31.18 -9.21
C THR A 60 -9.91 -30.92 -10.46
N GLY A 61 -8.63 -30.57 -10.29
CA GLY A 61 -7.73 -30.29 -11.39
C GLY A 61 -6.27 -30.49 -10.99
N GLU A 62 -5.44 -30.89 -11.95
CA GLU A 62 -4.00 -31.05 -11.76
C GLU A 62 -3.29 -29.73 -12.05
N TYR A 63 -2.50 -29.26 -11.09
CA TYR A 63 -1.76 -27.99 -11.13
C TYR A 63 -0.26 -28.27 -11.11
N ASP A 64 0.47 -27.68 -12.05
CA ASP A 64 1.94 -27.64 -12.08
C ASP A 64 2.49 -26.25 -11.73
N PHE A 65 1.64 -25.38 -11.19
CA PHE A 65 1.98 -24.03 -10.77
C PHE A 65 1.23 -23.63 -9.50
N ARG A 66 1.74 -22.61 -8.82
CA ARG A 66 1.02 -21.83 -7.80
C ARG A 66 0.94 -20.38 -8.25
N ILE A 67 -0.18 -19.72 -7.99
CA ILE A 67 -0.32 -18.28 -8.24
C ILE A 67 0.35 -17.54 -7.09
N LEU A 68 1.14 -16.50 -7.39
CA LEU A 68 1.74 -15.58 -6.42
C LEU A 68 0.84 -14.34 -6.25
N PRO A 69 1.07 -13.50 -5.21
CA PRO A 69 0.24 -12.33 -4.97
C PRO A 69 0.20 -11.31 -6.12
N ASP A 70 1.22 -11.30 -6.99
CA ASP A 70 1.32 -10.45 -8.18
C ASP A 70 0.64 -11.04 -9.43
N ASP A 71 -0.20 -12.07 -9.26
CA ASP A 71 -0.83 -12.87 -10.32
C ASP A 71 0.13 -13.65 -11.21
N SER A 72 1.43 -13.66 -10.91
CA SER A 72 2.37 -14.49 -11.64
C SER A 72 2.23 -15.96 -11.27
N LYS A 73 2.46 -16.85 -12.24
CA LYS A 73 2.44 -18.30 -12.04
C LYS A 73 3.85 -18.80 -11.77
N GLN A 74 4.10 -19.31 -10.57
CA GLN A 74 5.34 -19.99 -10.23
C GLN A 74 5.21 -21.49 -10.47
N LYS A 75 6.11 -22.07 -11.27
CA LYS A 75 6.12 -23.51 -11.54
C LYS A 75 6.45 -24.30 -10.27
N VAL A 76 5.67 -25.32 -9.97
CA VAL A 76 5.85 -26.26 -8.84
C VAL A 76 5.69 -27.71 -9.30
N ALA A 77 5.88 -28.66 -8.40
CA ALA A 77 5.60 -30.06 -8.69
C ALA A 77 4.11 -30.26 -9.00
N SER A 78 3.81 -31.17 -9.94
CA SER A 78 2.43 -31.49 -10.28
C SER A 78 1.69 -32.04 -9.06
N HIS A 79 0.56 -31.44 -8.72
CA HIS A 79 -0.27 -31.80 -7.57
C HIS A 79 -1.75 -31.63 -7.91
N ILE A 80 -2.64 -32.31 -7.19
CA ILE A 80 -4.09 -32.23 -7.44
C ILE A 80 -4.72 -31.23 -6.45
N ARG A 81 -5.47 -30.27 -6.98
CA ARG A 81 -6.23 -29.30 -6.18
C ARG A 81 -7.73 -29.53 -6.33
N GLY A 82 -8.49 -29.15 -5.31
CA GLY A 82 -9.95 -29.21 -5.30
C GLY A 82 -10.57 -27.85 -4.98
N CYS A 83 -11.61 -27.47 -5.71
CA CYS A 83 -12.38 -26.23 -5.50
C CYS A 83 -13.37 -26.37 -4.33
N VAL A 84 -12.84 -26.59 -3.13
CA VAL A 84 -13.63 -26.96 -1.94
C VAL A 84 -14.48 -25.81 -1.40
N CYS A 85 -14.08 -24.55 -1.63
CA CYS A 85 -14.80 -23.39 -1.10
C CYS A 85 -16.16 -23.15 -1.74
N LYS A 86 -16.44 -23.80 -2.88
CA LYS A 86 -17.79 -23.84 -3.48
C LYS A 86 -18.72 -24.86 -2.82
N LEU A 87 -18.18 -25.76 -2.01
CA LEU A 87 -18.92 -26.87 -1.38
C LEU A 87 -19.16 -26.63 0.11
N LYS A 88 -18.19 -26.03 0.81
CA LYS A 88 -18.25 -25.69 2.23
C LYS A 88 -17.51 -24.36 2.43
N PRO A 89 -17.98 -23.46 3.32
CA PRO A 89 -17.32 -22.19 3.56
C PRO A 89 -15.86 -22.39 4.00
N CYS A 90 -14.99 -21.57 3.43
CA CYS A 90 -13.56 -21.59 3.68
C CYS A 90 -13.14 -20.41 4.56
N VAL A 91 -12.05 -20.60 5.28
CA VAL A 91 -11.34 -19.55 5.98
C VAL A 91 -9.91 -19.47 5.46
N ARG A 92 -9.51 -18.29 4.98
CA ARG A 92 -8.19 -18.04 4.43
C ARG A 92 -7.19 -17.89 5.56
N PHE A 93 -6.31 -18.86 5.76
CA PHE A 93 -5.26 -18.82 6.78
C PHE A 93 -3.89 -18.48 6.19
N CYS A 94 -3.03 -17.81 6.96
CA CYS A 94 -1.67 -17.50 6.51
C CYS A 94 -0.76 -18.73 6.59
N CYS A 95 -0.94 -19.53 7.65
CA CYS A 95 -0.11 -20.69 7.97
C CYS A 95 -1.02 -21.88 8.34
N PRO A 96 -0.47 -23.08 8.58
CA PRO A 96 -1.25 -24.18 9.12
C PRO A 96 -1.96 -23.82 10.45
N HIS A 97 -3.01 -24.57 10.78
CA HIS A 97 -3.94 -24.26 11.87
C HIS A 97 -3.32 -24.28 13.28
N ASP A 98 -2.18 -24.95 13.44
CA ASP A 98 -1.40 -25.12 14.68
C ASP A 98 -0.19 -24.18 14.75
N HIS A 99 -0.09 -23.21 13.83
CA HIS A 99 0.96 -22.19 13.84
C HIS A 99 0.48 -20.86 14.43
N ILE A 100 1.41 -20.10 14.98
CA ILE A 100 1.20 -18.73 15.43
C ILE A 100 1.97 -17.75 14.54
N MET A 101 1.38 -16.59 14.29
CA MET A 101 2.04 -15.51 13.56
C MET A 101 2.85 -14.65 14.52
N ASP A 102 4.14 -14.52 14.26
CA ASP A 102 5.03 -13.60 14.96
C ASP A 102 5.80 -12.75 13.94
N ASN A 103 5.60 -11.43 13.99
CA ASN A 103 6.22 -10.47 13.06
C ASN A 103 6.12 -10.85 11.57
N GLY A 104 4.97 -11.42 11.16
CA GLY A 104 4.72 -11.83 9.77
C GLY A 104 5.36 -13.16 9.37
N VAL A 105 5.95 -13.91 10.31
CA VAL A 105 6.52 -15.24 10.12
C VAL A 105 5.65 -16.29 10.79
N CYS A 106 5.42 -17.40 10.09
CA CYS A 106 4.72 -18.57 10.60
C CYS A 106 5.64 -19.38 11.53
N ASN A 107 5.29 -19.46 12.82
CA ASN A 107 6.01 -20.28 13.79
C ASN A 107 5.14 -21.47 14.25
N ASP A 108 5.71 -22.66 14.29
CA ASP A 108 5.08 -23.92 14.71
C ASP A 108 5.22 -24.21 16.22
N ASN A 109 5.44 -23.16 17.01
CA ASN A 109 5.87 -23.28 18.42
C ASN A 109 4.74 -23.05 19.43
N MET A 110 3.48 -23.32 19.07
CA MET A 110 2.38 -23.26 20.04
C MET A 110 2.44 -24.45 21.01
N SER A 111 2.42 -24.14 22.30
CA SER A 111 2.32 -25.14 23.37
C SER A 111 0.91 -25.72 23.46
N GLU A 112 0.78 -26.90 24.09
CA GLU A 112 -0.52 -27.54 24.36
C GLU A 112 -1.44 -26.65 25.23
N GLU A 113 -0.88 -25.84 26.11
CA GLU A 113 -1.63 -24.87 26.93
C GLU A 113 -2.21 -23.76 26.04
N GLU A 114 -1.39 -23.16 25.18
CA GLU A 114 -1.83 -22.13 24.22
C GLU A 114 -2.89 -22.67 23.24
N LEU A 115 -2.75 -23.91 22.77
CA LEU A 115 -3.74 -24.59 21.93
C LEU A 115 -5.10 -24.76 22.61
N THR A 116 -5.09 -24.89 23.93
CA THR A 116 -6.31 -25.06 24.74
C THR A 116 -6.94 -23.70 25.11
N GLU A 117 -6.13 -22.66 25.28
CA GLU A 117 -6.57 -21.33 25.71
C GLU A 117 -6.94 -20.37 24.58
N LEU A 118 -6.50 -20.62 23.34
CA LEU A 118 -6.84 -19.77 22.19
C LEU A 118 -8.35 -19.70 21.95
N ASP A 119 -8.86 -18.55 21.49
CA ASP A 119 -10.24 -18.42 21.01
C ASP A 119 -10.35 -18.99 19.58
N PRO A 120 -11.00 -20.15 19.37
CA PRO A 120 -11.06 -20.79 18.05
C PRO A 120 -12.21 -20.25 17.18
N PHE A 121 -12.90 -19.19 17.60
CA PHE A 121 -14.09 -18.73 16.93
C PHE A 121 -13.86 -17.46 16.11
N LEU A 122 -14.48 -17.42 14.93
CA LEU A 122 -14.56 -16.24 14.09
C LEU A 122 -15.99 -15.75 13.99
N ASN A 123 -16.15 -14.43 13.97
CA ASN A 123 -17.43 -13.80 13.67
C ASN A 123 -17.51 -13.61 12.14
N VAL A 124 -18.35 -14.41 11.50
CA VAL A 124 -18.58 -14.35 10.04
C VAL A 124 -19.95 -13.75 9.77
N THR A 125 -20.02 -12.86 8.78
CA THR A 125 -21.27 -12.27 8.32
C THR A 125 -21.84 -13.09 7.18
N LEU A 126 -23.10 -13.52 7.33
CA LEU A 126 -23.83 -14.31 6.36
C LEU A 126 -24.44 -13.41 5.26
N ASP A 127 -24.93 -14.02 4.19
CA ASP A 127 -25.54 -13.30 3.06
C ASP A 127 -26.78 -12.48 3.45
N ASP A 128 -27.45 -12.84 4.55
CA ASP A 128 -28.60 -12.10 5.11
C ASP A 128 -28.19 -10.90 5.98
N GLY A 129 -26.87 -10.68 6.17
CA GLY A 129 -26.31 -9.62 6.99
C GLY A 129 -26.23 -9.95 8.49
N SER A 130 -26.68 -11.13 8.92
CA SER A 130 -26.53 -11.57 10.30
C SER A 130 -25.09 -12.03 10.59
N VAL A 131 -24.66 -11.91 11.84
CA VAL A 131 -23.33 -12.36 12.29
C VAL A 131 -23.46 -13.70 13.01
N SER A 132 -22.72 -14.70 12.54
CA SER A 132 -22.64 -16.03 13.13
C SER A 132 -21.24 -16.27 13.66
N ARG A 133 -21.14 -16.79 14.89
CA ARG A 133 -19.87 -17.25 15.46
C ARG A 133 -19.61 -18.69 14.98
N ARG A 134 -18.47 -18.93 14.32
CA ARG A 134 -18.11 -20.24 13.73
C ARG A 134 -16.74 -20.68 14.19
N HIS A 135 -16.59 -21.95 14.55
CA HIS A 135 -15.30 -22.54 14.90
C HIS A 135 -14.44 -22.69 13.64
N PHE A 136 -13.23 -22.14 13.67
CA PHE A 136 -12.37 -21.99 12.49
C PHE A 136 -12.02 -23.31 11.77
N LYS A 137 -11.81 -24.41 12.53
CA LYS A 137 -11.47 -25.73 11.99
C LYS A 137 -12.65 -26.68 11.77
N ASN A 138 -13.65 -26.68 12.65
CA ASN A 138 -14.73 -27.67 12.61
C ASN A 138 -15.83 -27.27 11.61
N GLU A 139 -16.17 -25.99 11.56
CA GLU A 139 -17.29 -25.47 10.76
C GLU A 139 -16.85 -24.90 9.42
N LEU A 140 -15.57 -24.53 9.28
CA LEU A 140 -14.98 -23.96 8.07
C LEU A 140 -13.85 -24.86 7.55
N ILE A 141 -13.50 -24.73 6.28
CA ILE A 141 -12.30 -25.36 5.71
C ILE A 141 -11.12 -24.39 5.80
N VAL A 142 -10.05 -24.79 6.47
CA VAL A 142 -8.84 -23.97 6.65
C VAL A 142 -7.96 -24.05 5.39
N GLN A 143 -7.79 -22.93 4.69
CA GLN A 143 -6.92 -22.82 3.51
C GLN A 143 -5.55 -22.25 3.91
N TRP A 144 -4.57 -23.12 4.13
CA TRP A 144 -3.23 -22.75 4.61
C TRP A 144 -2.11 -22.89 3.57
N ASP A 145 -2.38 -23.52 2.42
CA ASP A 145 -1.39 -23.82 1.38
C ASP A 145 -1.26 -22.73 0.30
N LEU A 146 -2.10 -21.69 0.35
CA LEU A 146 -2.02 -20.56 -0.59
C LEU A 146 -0.92 -19.58 -0.15
N PRO A 147 -0.23 -18.89 -1.09
CA PRO A 147 0.93 -18.05 -0.77
C PRO A 147 0.59 -16.90 0.19
N MET A 148 1.58 -16.47 0.99
CA MET A 148 1.45 -15.25 1.80
C MET A 148 1.02 -14.06 0.92
N PRO A 149 0.05 -13.23 1.35
CA PRO A 149 -0.42 -12.07 0.59
C PRO A 149 0.69 -11.08 0.20
N CYS A 150 1.66 -10.84 1.08
CA CYS A 150 2.81 -9.97 0.84
C CYS A 150 3.86 -10.16 1.94
N ASP A 151 5.06 -9.62 1.70
CA ASP A 151 6.07 -9.44 2.74
C ASP A 151 5.72 -8.21 3.60
N GLY A 152 5.87 -8.31 4.93
CA GLY A 152 5.62 -7.17 5.84
C GLY A 152 4.14 -6.84 6.05
N MET A 153 3.32 -7.86 6.32
CA MET A 153 1.90 -7.68 6.69
C MET A 153 1.75 -7.00 8.05
N PHE A 154 0.68 -6.23 8.21
CA PHE A 154 0.22 -5.73 9.50
C PHE A 154 -1.05 -6.46 9.92
N TYR A 155 -1.21 -6.72 11.22
CA TYR A 155 -2.44 -7.29 11.75
C TYR A 155 -3.44 -6.20 12.13
N LEU A 156 -4.73 -6.56 12.20
CA LEU A 156 -5.76 -5.68 12.75
C LEU A 156 -6.20 -6.17 14.12
N ASP A 157 -6.22 -5.26 15.09
CA ASP A 157 -6.82 -5.47 16.39
C ASP A 157 -8.20 -4.83 16.49
N ASN A 158 -9.25 -5.61 16.25
CA ASN A 158 -10.64 -5.12 16.28
C ASN A 158 -11.15 -4.66 17.66
N ARG A 159 -10.29 -4.54 18.67
CA ARG A 159 -10.59 -3.79 19.89
C ARG A 159 -10.44 -2.28 19.66
N GLU A 160 -9.62 -1.89 18.71
CA GLU A 160 -9.42 -0.51 18.29
C GLU A 160 -10.46 -0.11 17.22
N GLU A 161 -10.92 1.14 17.26
CA GLU A 161 -11.93 1.64 16.31
C GLU A 161 -11.39 1.69 14.86
N GLN A 162 -10.10 1.92 14.70
CA GLN A 162 -9.42 2.01 13.40
C GLN A 162 -9.22 0.64 12.73
N ASP A 163 -9.29 -0.44 13.52
CA ASP A 163 -8.98 -1.80 13.07
C ASP A 163 -10.25 -2.66 12.93
N GLN A 164 -11.42 -2.03 12.96
CA GLN A 164 -12.70 -2.71 12.72
C GLN A 164 -12.77 -3.28 11.30
N TYR A 165 -13.31 -4.50 11.21
CA TYR A 165 -13.46 -5.22 9.95
C TYR A 165 -14.70 -6.11 9.95
N THR A 166 -15.08 -6.57 8.75
CA THR A 166 -16.12 -7.58 8.54
C THR A 166 -15.59 -8.69 7.65
N LEU A 167 -15.65 -9.93 8.14
CA LEU A 167 -15.35 -11.14 7.38
C LEU A 167 -16.66 -11.78 6.93
N PHE A 168 -16.84 -12.00 5.63
CA PHE A 168 -18.03 -12.64 5.07
C PHE A 168 -17.83 -14.15 4.88
N GLU A 169 -18.91 -14.94 4.93
CA GLU A 169 -18.87 -16.40 4.74
C GLU A 169 -18.32 -16.81 3.36
N ASN A 170 -18.48 -15.96 2.36
CA ASN A 170 -17.92 -16.16 1.01
C ASN A 170 -16.41 -15.86 0.91
N GLY A 171 -15.76 -15.45 2.00
CA GLY A 171 -14.33 -15.11 2.02
C GLY A 171 -14.01 -13.70 1.54
N THR A 172 -15.01 -12.83 1.39
CA THR A 172 -14.78 -11.39 1.20
C THR A 172 -14.38 -10.78 2.54
N PHE A 173 -13.38 -9.90 2.54
CA PHE A 173 -12.95 -9.17 3.74
C PHE A 173 -13.17 -7.67 3.53
N PHE A 174 -13.83 -7.00 4.48
CA PHE A 174 -14.12 -5.58 4.39
C PHE A 174 -13.50 -4.83 5.56
N ARG A 175 -12.59 -3.90 5.28
CA ARG A 175 -11.93 -3.07 6.29
C ARG A 175 -12.69 -1.75 6.45
N HIS A 176 -13.06 -1.40 7.69
CA HIS A 176 -13.98 -0.28 7.93
C HIS A 176 -13.33 1.09 7.80
N PHE A 177 -12.07 1.21 8.22
CA PHE A 177 -11.32 2.47 8.27
C PHE A 177 -11.28 3.21 6.93
N ASP A 178 -10.89 2.50 5.87
CA ASP A 178 -10.77 3.03 4.51
C ASP A 178 -11.86 2.52 3.56
N ARG A 179 -12.79 1.68 4.06
CA ARG A 179 -13.90 1.09 3.31
C ARG A 179 -13.45 0.29 2.09
N VAL A 180 -12.31 -0.39 2.21
CA VAL A 180 -11.76 -1.23 1.15
C VAL A 180 -12.25 -2.67 1.32
N THR A 181 -12.62 -3.28 0.19
CA THR A 181 -12.95 -4.70 0.11
C THR A 181 -11.74 -5.45 -0.43
N LEU A 182 -11.28 -6.46 0.30
CA LEU A 182 -10.14 -7.29 -0.01
C LEU A 182 -10.59 -8.69 -0.40
N SER A 183 -9.98 -9.20 -1.46
CA SER A 183 -10.09 -10.60 -1.88
C SER A 183 -9.17 -11.50 -1.05
N LYS A 184 -9.37 -12.81 -1.08
CA LYS A 184 -8.51 -13.81 -0.39
C LYS A 184 -7.03 -13.81 -0.80
N ARG A 185 -6.67 -13.02 -1.81
CA ARG A 185 -5.29 -12.76 -2.25
C ARG A 185 -4.59 -11.72 -1.39
N GLU A 186 -5.35 -10.79 -0.83
CA GLU A 186 -4.85 -9.55 -0.20
C GLU A 186 -4.89 -9.60 1.33
N TYR A 187 -5.49 -10.65 1.89
CA TYR A 187 -5.54 -10.87 3.33
C TYR A 187 -5.38 -12.36 3.67
N CYS A 188 -4.99 -12.62 4.91
CA CYS A 188 -5.10 -13.93 5.52
C CYS A 188 -5.32 -13.82 7.03
N LEU A 189 -5.87 -14.84 7.66
CA LEU A 189 -6.14 -14.89 9.09
C LEU A 189 -5.10 -15.80 9.77
N GLN A 190 -4.68 -15.49 10.99
CA GLN A 190 -3.83 -16.41 11.76
C GLN A 190 -3.99 -16.17 13.26
N HIS A 191 -3.70 -17.20 14.06
CA HIS A 191 -3.52 -17.04 15.50
C HIS A 191 -2.40 -16.03 15.79
N LEU A 192 -2.68 -15.08 16.67
CA LEU A 192 -1.74 -14.06 17.11
C LEU A 192 -1.92 -13.81 18.61
N THR A 193 -0.79 -13.60 19.31
CA THR A 193 -0.78 -13.26 20.74
C THR A 193 -1.00 -11.77 20.91
N PHE A 194 -2.03 -11.42 21.68
CA PHE A 194 -2.32 -10.05 22.07
C PHE A 194 -2.07 -9.87 23.56
N ALA A 195 -1.45 -8.75 23.90
CA ALA A 195 -1.24 -8.35 25.29
C ALA A 195 -2.30 -7.31 25.72
N ASP A 196 -2.91 -7.55 26.87
CA ASP A 196 -3.80 -6.65 27.59
C ASP A 196 -3.22 -6.35 28.97
N GLY A 197 -2.34 -5.35 29.03
CA GLY A 197 -1.57 -5.05 30.23
C GLY A 197 -0.68 -6.24 30.61
N ASN A 198 -1.03 -6.95 31.68
CA ASN A 198 -0.27 -8.12 32.16
C ASN A 198 -0.83 -9.47 31.68
N ALA A 199 -1.98 -9.48 31.00
CA ALA A 199 -2.60 -10.70 30.49
C ALA A 199 -2.28 -10.89 29.01
N THR A 200 -2.03 -12.12 28.59
CA THR A 200 -1.87 -12.50 27.19
C THR A 200 -3.06 -13.33 26.76
N SER A 201 -3.54 -13.12 25.53
CA SER A 201 -4.61 -13.93 24.94
C SER A 201 -4.28 -14.22 23.48
N ILE A 202 -4.62 -15.42 23.02
CA ILE A 202 -4.44 -15.80 21.62
C ILE A 202 -5.80 -15.79 20.94
N ARG A 203 -5.89 -15.04 19.83
CA ARG A 203 -7.08 -15.00 18.99
C ARG A 203 -6.68 -14.99 17.53
N ILE A 204 -7.63 -15.28 16.65
CA ILE A 204 -7.41 -15.19 15.22
C ILE A 204 -7.53 -13.72 14.79
N ALA A 205 -6.46 -13.20 14.17
CA ALA A 205 -6.40 -11.84 13.66
C ALA A 205 -6.23 -11.84 12.13
N PRO A 206 -6.85 -10.90 11.40
CA PRO A 206 -6.55 -10.72 10.00
C PRO A 206 -5.24 -9.96 9.83
N HIS A 207 -4.47 -10.41 8.85
CA HIS A 207 -3.26 -9.81 8.36
C HIS A 207 -3.51 -9.24 6.97
N ASN A 208 -3.24 -7.94 6.83
CA ASN A 208 -3.45 -7.21 5.60
C ASN A 208 -2.10 -6.71 5.07
N CYS A 209 -2.06 -6.49 3.77
CA CYS A 209 -0.92 -5.85 3.13
C CYS A 209 -0.98 -4.33 3.27
N LEU A 210 0.18 -3.73 3.58
CA LEU A 210 0.36 -2.30 3.31
C LEU A 210 0.18 -2.12 1.82
N ILE A 211 -0.77 -1.27 1.42
CA ILE A 211 -0.89 -0.86 0.02
C ILE A 211 0.32 0.01 -0.25
N VAL A 212 1.43 -0.60 -0.64
CA VAL A 212 2.56 0.12 -1.20
C VAL A 212 2.14 0.43 -2.63
N PRO A 213 1.79 1.69 -2.96
CA PRO A 213 1.51 2.05 -4.34
C PRO A 213 2.67 1.58 -5.21
N SER A 214 2.37 0.95 -6.35
CA SER A 214 3.42 0.37 -7.21
C SER A 214 4.52 1.41 -7.42
N ILE A 215 5.75 1.04 -7.06
CA ILE A 215 6.93 1.90 -7.21
C ILE A 215 7.01 2.46 -8.63
N THR A 216 6.59 1.65 -9.61
CA THR A 216 6.49 2.00 -11.03
C THR A 216 5.51 3.15 -11.27
N GLY A 217 4.29 3.10 -10.72
CA GLY A 217 3.29 4.16 -10.90
C GLY A 217 3.71 5.49 -10.25
N GLN A 218 4.23 5.43 -9.02
CA GLN A 218 4.74 6.62 -8.33
C GLN A 218 5.92 7.25 -9.08
N THR A 219 6.86 6.42 -9.53
CA THR A 219 8.02 6.87 -10.33
C THR A 219 7.55 7.60 -11.60
N VAL A 220 6.59 7.04 -12.33
CA VAL A 220 6.07 7.64 -13.58
C VAL A 220 5.44 9.01 -13.33
N VAL A 221 4.61 9.13 -12.29
CA VAL A 221 3.95 10.41 -11.94
C VAL A 221 4.98 11.46 -11.51
N MET A 222 5.97 11.08 -10.69
CA MET A 222 7.02 11.99 -10.24
C MET A 222 7.92 12.46 -11.39
N ILE A 223 8.39 11.56 -12.25
CA ILE A 223 9.21 11.94 -13.42
C ILE A 223 8.43 12.88 -14.35
N THR A 224 7.17 12.54 -14.64
CA THR A 224 6.32 13.39 -15.49
C THR A 224 6.16 14.78 -14.88
N SER A 225 5.94 14.87 -13.56
CA SER A 225 5.82 16.14 -12.84
C SER A 225 7.12 16.96 -12.89
N LEU A 226 8.28 16.33 -12.69
CA LEU A 226 9.59 16.98 -12.79
C LEU A 226 9.82 17.57 -14.19
N ILE A 227 9.48 16.84 -15.25
CA ILE A 227 9.57 17.32 -16.64
C ILE A 227 8.67 18.55 -16.84
N CYS A 228 7.42 18.49 -16.38
CA CYS A 228 6.49 19.61 -16.46
C CYS A 228 6.99 20.86 -15.69
N MET A 229 7.61 20.68 -14.52
CA MET A 229 8.19 21.77 -13.75
C MET A 229 9.37 22.43 -14.49
N VAL A 230 10.27 21.62 -15.08
CA VAL A 230 11.39 22.14 -15.89
C VAL A 230 10.88 22.96 -17.07
N LEU A 231 9.88 22.46 -17.80
CA LEU A 231 9.26 23.18 -18.90
C LEU A 231 8.63 24.50 -18.43
N THR A 232 7.95 24.49 -17.28
CA THR A 232 7.34 25.68 -16.70
C THR A 232 8.40 26.73 -16.33
N ILE A 233 9.48 26.31 -15.66
CA ILE A 233 10.61 27.18 -15.32
C ILE A 233 11.22 27.77 -16.59
N ALA A 234 11.45 26.95 -17.62
CA ALA A 234 12.01 27.40 -18.89
C ALA A 234 11.14 28.48 -19.56
N VAL A 235 9.83 28.27 -19.65
CA VAL A 235 8.89 29.25 -20.23
C VAL A 235 8.94 30.58 -19.48
N TYR A 236 8.92 30.55 -18.14
CA TYR A 236 8.99 31.75 -17.32
C TYR A 236 10.33 32.50 -17.45
N LEU A 237 11.42 31.78 -17.73
CA LEU A 237 12.73 32.37 -18.00
C LEU A 237 12.85 32.93 -19.43
N PHE A 238 12.30 32.28 -20.45
CA PHE A 238 12.39 32.76 -21.84
C PHE A 238 11.50 33.97 -22.12
N VAL A 239 10.28 33.99 -21.56
CA VAL A 239 9.32 35.06 -21.82
C VAL A 239 9.63 36.24 -20.90
N LYS A 240 10.41 37.21 -21.38
CA LYS A 240 10.75 38.45 -20.63
C LYS A 240 9.52 39.18 -20.05
N LYS A 241 8.36 39.07 -20.71
CA LYS A 241 7.08 39.65 -20.25
C LYS A 241 6.56 39.01 -18.94
N LEU A 242 6.97 37.78 -18.63
CA LEU A 242 6.60 37.04 -17.41
C LEU A 242 7.61 37.22 -16.27
N GLN A 243 8.78 37.83 -16.50
CA GLN A 243 9.84 38.06 -15.50
C GLN A 243 9.55 39.22 -14.53
N ASN A 244 8.28 39.46 -14.23
CA ASN A 244 7.85 40.44 -13.23
C ASN A 244 8.16 39.91 -11.82
N LEU A 245 8.00 40.75 -10.79
CA LEU A 245 8.22 40.36 -9.39
C LEU A 245 7.49 39.06 -9.03
N HIS A 246 6.23 38.94 -9.43
CA HIS A 246 5.42 37.73 -9.28
C HIS A 246 6.04 36.50 -9.97
N GLY A 247 6.52 36.65 -11.22
CA GLY A 247 7.17 35.58 -11.96
C GLY A 247 8.49 35.12 -11.33
N LYS A 248 9.28 36.04 -10.77
CA LYS A 248 10.51 35.71 -10.04
C LYS A 248 10.23 34.88 -8.78
N CYS A 249 9.22 35.27 -7.99
CA CYS A 249 8.80 34.49 -6.82
C CYS A 249 8.26 33.10 -7.22
N PHE A 250 7.49 33.04 -8.31
CA PHE A 250 6.96 31.78 -8.83
C PHE A 250 8.07 30.83 -9.33
N ILE A 251 9.12 31.35 -9.98
CA ILE A 251 10.29 30.55 -10.36
C ILE A 251 10.97 29.97 -9.11
N CYS A 252 11.19 30.78 -8.05
CA CYS A 252 11.79 30.27 -6.81
C CYS A 252 10.94 29.17 -6.17
N TYR A 253 9.60 29.34 -6.14
CA TYR A 253 8.66 28.31 -5.71
C TYR A 253 8.80 27.01 -6.52
N MET A 254 8.80 27.11 -7.85
CA MET A 254 8.92 25.95 -8.74
C MET A 254 10.27 25.23 -8.59
N VAL A 255 11.36 25.97 -8.38
CA VAL A 255 12.68 25.38 -8.11
C VAL A 255 12.69 24.63 -6.78
N CYS A 256 12.06 25.17 -5.72
CA CYS A 256 11.95 24.49 -4.43
C CYS A 256 11.15 23.18 -4.56
N LEU A 257 10.02 23.21 -5.27
CA LEU A 257 9.25 21.99 -5.55
C LEU A 257 10.06 20.98 -6.36
N PHE A 258 10.73 21.41 -7.43
CA PHE A 258 11.57 20.53 -8.25
C PHE A 258 12.63 19.81 -7.41
N MET A 259 13.35 20.55 -6.56
CA MET A 259 14.36 19.95 -5.67
C MET A 259 13.73 19.00 -4.65
N GLY A 260 12.57 19.35 -4.06
CA GLY A 260 11.84 18.48 -3.14
C GLY A 260 11.43 17.15 -3.79
N TYR A 261 10.79 17.20 -4.97
CA TYR A 261 10.40 16.00 -5.72
C TYR A 261 11.61 15.19 -6.21
N LEU A 262 12.74 15.84 -6.52
CA LEU A 262 13.96 15.15 -6.91
C LEU A 262 14.55 14.33 -5.74
N PHE A 263 14.58 14.88 -4.53
CA PHE A 263 15.03 14.14 -3.34
C PHE A 263 14.09 12.98 -2.99
N LEU A 264 12.77 13.16 -3.11
CA LEU A 264 11.80 12.08 -2.95
C LEU A 264 11.98 10.96 -3.98
N LEU A 265 12.32 11.30 -5.23
CA LEU A 265 12.61 10.31 -6.27
C LEU A 265 13.90 9.52 -5.96
N PHE A 266 14.93 10.18 -5.43
CA PHE A 266 16.17 9.50 -5.02
C PHE A 266 15.97 8.55 -3.84
N ASP A 267 15.11 8.92 -2.89
CA ASP A 267 14.69 8.04 -1.79
C ASP A 267 13.91 6.82 -2.30
N LEU A 268 12.95 7.03 -3.21
CA LEU A 268 12.19 5.94 -3.82
C LEU A 268 13.08 4.94 -4.57
N TRP A 269 14.13 5.42 -5.24
CA TRP A 269 15.09 4.56 -5.95
C TRP A 269 16.19 3.98 -5.06
N GLN A 270 16.16 4.26 -3.76
CA GLN A 270 17.16 3.78 -2.80
C GLN A 270 18.60 4.20 -3.17
N ILE A 271 18.75 5.27 -3.96
CA ILE A 271 20.07 5.81 -4.36
C ILE A 271 20.67 6.62 -3.21
N SER A 272 19.83 7.24 -2.38
CA SER A 272 20.26 8.07 -1.27
C SER A 272 20.76 7.30 -0.05
N ILE A 273 20.80 5.96 -0.03
CA ILE A 273 21.24 5.19 1.15
C ILE A 273 22.59 5.67 1.69
N SER A 274 23.57 5.97 0.81
CA SER A 274 24.89 6.43 1.23
C SER A 274 24.95 7.87 1.75
N PHE A 275 23.95 8.70 1.44
CA PHE A 275 23.87 10.12 1.83
C PHE A 275 22.45 10.47 2.34
N CYS A 276 21.85 9.53 3.06
CA CYS A 276 20.44 9.50 3.41
C CYS A 276 20.03 10.67 4.30
N LYS A 277 20.78 10.86 5.40
CA LYS A 277 20.60 11.96 6.34
C LYS A 277 20.71 13.35 5.69
N PRO A 278 21.77 13.69 4.94
CA PRO A 278 21.83 15.00 4.27
C PRO A 278 20.78 15.17 3.17
N ALA A 279 20.38 14.10 2.46
CA ALA A 279 19.29 14.17 1.49
C ALA A 279 17.95 14.51 2.14
N GLY A 280 17.62 13.88 3.27
CA GLY A 280 16.40 14.17 4.04
C GLY A 280 16.34 15.61 4.55
N VAL A 281 17.45 16.09 5.12
CA VAL A 281 17.57 17.47 5.62
C VAL A 281 17.41 18.49 4.47
N LEU A 282 18.06 18.24 3.32
CA LEU A 282 17.91 19.11 2.15
C LEU A 282 16.48 19.06 1.59
N GLY A 283 15.88 17.88 1.51
CA GLY A 283 14.50 17.70 1.07
C GLY A 283 13.53 18.49 1.94
N TYR A 284 13.65 18.40 3.26
CA TYR A 284 12.85 19.19 4.20
C TYR A 284 13.02 20.70 3.99
N PHE A 285 14.27 21.16 3.88
CA PHE A 285 14.57 22.57 3.62
C PHE A 285 13.85 23.10 2.37
N PHE A 286 13.89 22.35 1.26
CA PHE A 286 13.24 22.76 0.01
C PHE A 286 11.70 22.72 0.10
N VAL A 287 11.11 21.75 0.81
CA VAL A 287 9.66 21.70 1.05
C VAL A 287 9.20 22.89 1.88
N MET A 288 9.90 23.22 2.96
CA MET A 288 9.57 24.39 3.79
C MET A 288 9.75 25.70 3.02
N ALA A 289 10.78 25.79 2.18
CA ALA A 289 10.98 26.93 1.29
C ALA A 289 9.82 27.06 0.29
N ALA A 290 9.32 25.96 -0.28
CA ALA A 290 8.18 25.99 -1.18
C ALA A 290 6.92 26.56 -0.51
N PHE A 291 6.61 26.15 0.74
CA PHE A 291 5.47 26.69 1.49
C PHE A 291 5.61 28.20 1.79
N LEU A 292 6.82 28.64 2.16
CA LEU A 292 7.09 30.05 2.43
C LEU A 292 7.02 30.89 1.15
N TRP A 293 7.53 30.38 0.02
CA TRP A 293 7.38 31.04 -1.28
C TRP A 293 5.92 31.13 -1.72
N LEU A 294 5.12 30.07 -1.51
CA LEU A 294 3.68 30.10 -1.78
C LEU A 294 2.97 31.17 -0.93
N SER A 295 3.35 31.29 0.34
CA SER A 295 2.85 32.32 1.26
C SER A 295 3.24 33.74 0.82
N VAL A 296 4.46 33.94 0.33
CA VAL A 296 4.90 35.22 -0.25
C VAL A 296 4.06 35.57 -1.49
N ILE A 297 3.80 34.60 -2.36
CA ILE A 297 3.01 34.80 -3.59
C ILE A 297 1.57 35.17 -3.23
N SER A 298 0.94 34.48 -2.27
CA SER A 298 -0.43 34.77 -1.84
C SER A 298 -0.54 36.16 -1.21
N LEU A 299 0.41 36.56 -0.36
CA LEU A 299 0.47 37.89 0.22
C LEU A 299 0.68 38.98 -0.85
N HIS A 300 1.52 38.71 -1.84
CA HIS A 300 1.75 39.63 -2.95
C HIS A 300 0.48 39.85 -3.79
N LEU A 301 -0.28 38.77 -4.08
CA LEU A 301 -1.56 38.85 -4.78
C LEU A 301 -2.59 39.63 -3.96
N TRP A 302 -2.70 39.33 -2.67
CA TRP A 302 -3.59 40.06 -1.75
C TRP A 302 -3.32 41.56 -1.73
N ASN A 303 -2.05 41.96 -1.60
CA ASN A 303 -1.66 43.37 -1.59
C ASN A 303 -1.89 44.07 -2.94
N THR A 304 -1.76 43.34 -4.05
CA THR A 304 -2.05 43.84 -5.40
C THR A 304 -3.54 44.13 -5.57
N PHE A 305 -4.42 43.24 -5.11
CA PHE A 305 -5.87 43.42 -5.22
C PHE A 305 -6.45 44.47 -4.26
N ARG A 306 -5.84 44.65 -3.09
CA ARG A 306 -6.30 45.63 -2.09
C ARG A 306 -5.98 47.10 -2.44
N GLY A 307 -5.39 47.36 -3.61
CA GLY A 307 -5.20 48.70 -4.15
C GLY A 307 -4.27 49.60 -3.32
N SER A 308 -3.29 49.02 -2.61
CA SER A 308 -2.45 49.76 -1.67
C SER A 308 -1.63 50.88 -2.35
N SER A 309 -2.17 52.09 -2.22
CA SER A 309 -1.66 53.43 -2.49
C SER A 309 -0.27 53.55 -3.12
N HIS A 310 -0.25 54.06 -4.36
CA HIS A 310 0.89 54.39 -5.22
C HIS A 310 2.01 55.29 -4.62
N LYS A 311 1.92 55.74 -3.36
CA LYS A 311 2.88 56.69 -2.77
C LYS A 311 3.92 56.08 -1.81
N ALA A 312 3.62 54.99 -1.10
CA ALA A 312 4.62 54.28 -0.29
C ALA A 312 5.44 53.24 -1.11
N SER A 313 5.04 53.00 -2.36
CA SER A 313 5.55 51.93 -3.20
C SER A 313 6.82 52.25 -3.99
N ARG A 314 7.16 53.54 -4.14
CA ARG A 314 8.25 53.97 -5.03
C ARG A 314 9.65 53.82 -4.43
N PHE A 315 9.79 53.95 -3.11
CA PHE A 315 11.08 53.80 -2.41
C PHE A 315 11.43 52.33 -2.10
N PHE A 316 10.43 51.47 -1.90
CA PHE A 316 10.60 50.03 -1.65
C PHE A 316 10.62 49.16 -2.92
N SER A 317 10.48 49.76 -4.11
CA SER A 317 10.27 49.03 -5.37
C SER A 317 11.43 48.09 -5.76
N GLU A 318 12.69 48.52 -5.58
CA GLU A 318 13.85 47.71 -5.99
C GLU A 318 14.22 46.60 -5.00
N HIS A 319 13.96 46.78 -3.70
CA HIS A 319 14.38 45.83 -2.67
C HIS A 319 13.30 44.85 -2.19
N ARG A 320 12.06 44.93 -2.71
CA ARG A 320 10.98 43.98 -2.36
C ARG A 320 11.32 42.53 -2.64
N PHE A 321 11.92 42.26 -3.80
CA PHE A 321 12.35 40.89 -4.14
C PHE A 321 13.41 40.38 -3.17
N LEU A 322 14.37 41.23 -2.82
CA LEU A 322 15.43 40.89 -1.86
C LEU A 322 14.85 40.59 -0.48
N ALA A 323 13.91 41.40 0.01
CA ALA A 323 13.24 41.18 1.29
C ALA A 323 12.47 39.84 1.31
N TYR A 324 11.71 39.54 0.24
CA TYR A 324 11.00 38.26 0.11
C TYR A 324 11.94 37.06 0.03
N ASN A 325 13.04 37.21 -0.70
CA ASN A 325 14.06 36.18 -0.85
C ASN A 325 14.74 35.89 0.50
N THR A 326 15.21 36.92 1.21
CA THR A 326 15.80 36.77 2.55
C THR A 326 14.82 36.17 3.55
N TYR A 327 13.54 36.58 3.50
CA TYR A 327 12.50 36.03 4.37
C TYR A 327 12.26 34.53 4.09
N ALA A 328 11.99 34.15 2.85
CA ALA A 328 11.64 32.77 2.52
C ALA A 328 12.81 31.81 2.78
N TRP A 329 14.02 32.15 2.32
CA TRP A 329 15.19 31.29 2.53
C TRP A 329 15.66 31.29 3.99
N GLY A 330 15.69 32.45 4.64
CA GLY A 330 16.10 32.57 6.04
C GLY A 330 15.19 31.79 6.98
N MET A 331 13.87 31.96 6.83
CA MET A 331 12.90 31.25 7.67
C MET A 331 12.96 29.72 7.43
N SER A 332 13.14 29.28 6.18
CA SER A 332 13.32 27.85 5.87
C SER A 332 14.56 27.26 6.55
N MET A 333 15.66 28.01 6.55
CA MET A 333 16.91 27.60 7.17
C MET A 333 16.77 27.50 8.70
N VAL A 334 16.06 28.45 9.33
CA VAL A 334 15.75 28.41 10.78
C VAL A 334 14.92 27.17 11.13
N LEU A 335 13.84 26.89 10.40
CA LEU A 335 12.97 25.74 10.65
C LEU A 335 13.72 24.41 10.46
N THR A 336 14.57 24.34 9.44
CA THR A 336 15.44 23.17 9.22
C THR A 336 16.45 23.01 10.36
N GLY A 337 17.05 24.10 10.83
CA GLY A 337 17.97 24.09 11.95
C GLY A 337 17.33 23.60 13.26
N ILE A 338 16.08 24.02 13.54
CA ILE A 338 15.31 23.53 14.69
C ILE A 338 15.09 22.01 14.59
N THR A 339 14.74 21.52 13.40
CA THR A 339 14.49 20.08 13.16
C THR A 339 15.77 19.26 13.37
N VAL A 340 16.91 19.74 12.85
CA VAL A 340 18.21 19.10 13.05
C VAL A 340 18.64 19.13 14.51
N LEU A 341 18.36 20.23 15.23
CA LEU A 341 18.66 20.32 16.67
C LEU A 341 17.80 19.34 17.47
N ALA A 342 16.52 19.23 17.16
CA ALA A 342 15.61 18.28 17.79
C ALA A 342 16.07 16.83 17.60
N ASP A 343 16.48 16.45 16.39
CA ASP A 343 17.01 15.12 16.05
C ASP A 343 18.24 14.71 16.90
N ASN A 344 19.07 15.69 17.32
CA ASN A 344 20.29 15.42 18.10
C ASN A 344 20.10 15.51 19.62
N VAL A 345 19.07 16.21 20.11
CA VAL A 345 18.91 16.55 21.55
C VAL A 345 17.79 15.75 22.21
N VAL A 346 16.80 15.30 21.44
CA VAL A 346 15.61 14.64 21.99
C VAL A 346 15.83 13.14 22.06
N GLU A 347 16.10 12.64 23.26
CA GLU A 347 16.18 11.19 23.56
C GLU A 347 14.79 10.53 23.66
N ASP A 348 13.73 11.34 23.80
CA ASP A 348 12.34 10.86 23.87
C ASP A 348 11.86 10.37 22.48
N GLN A 349 11.37 9.14 22.43
CA GLN A 349 11.00 8.45 21.22
C GLN A 349 9.81 9.08 20.48
N ASP A 350 8.92 9.78 21.20
CA ASP A 350 7.71 10.38 20.64
C ASP A 350 7.97 11.73 19.95
N TRP A 351 9.07 12.40 20.32
CA TRP A 351 9.37 13.77 19.87
C TRP A 351 10.59 13.85 18.94
N ASN A 352 11.27 12.72 18.71
CA ASN A 352 12.42 12.66 17.83
C ASN A 352 11.97 12.46 16.36
N PRO A 353 12.29 13.39 15.44
CA PRO A 353 11.96 13.25 14.01
C PRO A 353 12.71 12.13 13.28
N ARG A 354 13.68 11.47 13.94
CA ARG A 354 14.42 10.27 13.49
C ARG A 354 14.77 10.30 12.01
N VAL A 355 15.48 11.34 11.59
CA VAL A 355 15.76 11.56 10.16
C VAL A 355 16.81 10.55 9.70
N GLY A 356 16.41 9.56 8.89
CA GLY A 356 17.30 8.54 8.33
C GLY A 356 17.41 7.24 9.13
N GLU A 357 16.51 6.98 10.08
CA GLU A 357 16.40 5.67 10.74
C GLU A 357 15.45 4.73 9.97
N GLU A 358 15.62 3.40 10.13
CA GLU A 358 14.77 2.36 9.52
C GLU A 358 14.76 2.29 7.97
N GLY A 359 15.76 2.83 7.29
CA GLY A 359 15.93 2.66 5.84
C GLY A 359 15.15 3.67 4.97
N HIS A 360 14.49 4.65 5.58
CA HIS A 360 13.86 5.77 4.90
C HIS A 360 14.67 7.06 5.09
N CYS A 361 14.98 7.79 4.01
CA CYS A 361 15.76 9.02 4.08
C CYS A 361 14.92 10.28 4.37
N TRP A 362 13.68 10.10 4.81
CA TRP A 362 12.75 11.18 5.13
C TRP A 362 12.51 11.29 6.64
N ILE A 363 11.88 12.38 7.07
CA ILE A 363 11.46 12.56 8.48
C ILE A 363 10.48 11.45 8.84
N TYR A 364 10.81 10.69 9.88
CA TYR A 364 9.90 9.71 10.44
C TYR A 364 8.73 10.46 11.09
N SER A 365 7.55 10.29 10.50
CA SER A 365 6.30 10.60 11.17
C SER A 365 5.75 9.27 11.63
N GLY A 366 5.58 9.05 12.94
CA GLY A 366 4.98 7.85 13.54
C GLY A 366 3.51 7.59 13.13
N SER A 367 3.06 8.22 12.06
CA SER A 367 1.83 7.92 11.36
C SER A 367 2.12 8.04 9.86
N SER A 368 1.73 7.02 9.10
CA SER A 368 1.76 6.96 7.62
C SER A 368 0.99 8.09 6.91
N LEU A 369 0.55 9.12 7.65
CA LEU A 369 -0.26 10.26 7.24
C LEU A 369 0.53 11.37 6.55
N VAL A 370 1.80 11.62 6.89
CA VAL A 370 2.54 12.77 6.29
C VAL A 370 3.01 12.46 4.86
N SER A 371 3.40 11.20 4.58
CA SER A 371 3.67 10.75 3.20
C SER A 371 2.41 10.82 2.32
N HIS A 372 1.22 10.63 2.91
CA HIS A 372 -0.07 10.89 2.25
C HIS A 372 -0.44 12.37 2.17
N ALA A 373 0.10 13.24 3.03
CA ALA A 373 -0.17 14.67 3.02
C ALA A 373 0.58 15.41 1.89
N LEU A 374 1.76 14.91 1.49
CA LEU A 374 2.54 15.48 0.36
C LEU A 374 2.04 15.01 -1.01
N LEU A 375 1.37 13.85 -1.07
CA LEU A 375 0.72 13.34 -2.27
C LEU A 375 -0.79 13.54 -2.18
N LEU A 376 -1.24 14.76 -2.52
CA LEU A 376 -2.61 15.07 -2.94
C LEU A 376 -3.71 14.32 -2.15
N ARG A 377 -4.14 14.89 -1.02
CA ARG A 377 -5.50 14.65 -0.50
C ARG A 377 -6.50 15.26 -1.48
N SER A 378 -6.76 14.57 -2.59
CA SER A 378 -7.93 14.78 -3.45
C SER A 378 -9.14 14.23 -2.72
N ASN A 379 -9.60 14.94 -1.69
CA ASN A 379 -10.97 15.04 -1.18
C ASN A 379 -10.95 15.40 0.31
N GLY A 380 -11.55 16.53 0.64
CA GLY A 380 -11.94 16.87 2.00
C GLY A 380 -10.95 17.76 2.75
N ILE A 381 -11.16 19.07 2.56
CA ILE A 381 -11.01 20.16 3.53
C ILE A 381 -10.58 19.68 4.93
N SER A 382 -9.43 20.15 5.41
CA SER A 382 -9.37 20.74 6.75
C SER A 382 -8.21 21.72 6.81
N TYR A 383 -8.56 22.99 6.95
CA TYR A 383 -7.71 23.99 7.55
C TYR A 383 -7.40 23.55 8.98
N CYS A 384 -6.21 23.82 9.49
CA CYS A 384 -6.07 24.51 10.77
C CYS A 384 -4.67 25.11 10.93
N LEU A 385 -4.72 26.31 11.48
CA LEU A 385 -3.69 27.29 11.83
C LEU A 385 -2.37 26.76 12.37
#